data_AF-A0A2D6XLS4-F1
#
_entry.id   AF-A0A2D6XLS4-F1
#
_cell.length_a   1.000
_cell.length_b   1.000
_cell.length_c   1.000
_cell.angle_alpha   90.00
_cell.angle_beta   90.00
_cell.angle_gamma   90.00
#
_symmetry.space_group_name_H-M   'P 1'
#
loop_
_entity.id
_entity.type
_entity.pdbx_description
1 polymer ?
#
loop_
_entity_poly.entity_id
_entity_poly.type
_entity_poly.pdbx_seq_one_letter_code
_entity_poly.pdbx_strand_id
1 'polypeptide(L)'
;MGYSTWFNGSFEFSRTLTPNEIVMLNELNDSEEWREGKNNMPDGWCDWETNPEGTELRHNGAEKFYHYVEWLEWLIRNFFKPKGVVLNGEIEWDGEDRSDIGIIIIKDNVVEAKRGHIEY
;
A
#
# COMPACT_ATOMS: atom_id res chain seq x y z
N MET A 1 -12.52 -6.53 19.79
CA MET A 1 -12.79 -5.27 19.08
C MET A 1 -11.85 -5.22 17.88
N GLY A 2 -12.40 -5.17 16.67
CA GLY A 2 -11.61 -5.02 15.45
C GLY A 2 -11.57 -3.56 15.06
N TYR A 3 -10.38 -3.03 14.80
CA TYR A 3 -10.19 -1.71 14.20
C TYR A 3 -10.42 -1.84 12.70
N SER A 4 -11.35 -1.08 12.14
CA SER A 4 -11.55 -0.96 10.69
C SER A 4 -10.77 0.24 10.18
N THR A 5 -10.04 0.09 9.07
CA THR A 5 -9.42 1.23 8.37
C THR A 5 -9.89 1.24 6.93
N TRP A 6 -10.46 2.37 6.50
CA TRP A 6 -10.88 2.58 5.13
C TRP A 6 -9.82 3.36 4.37
N PHE A 7 -9.54 2.95 3.13
CA PHE A 7 -8.63 3.63 2.22
C PHE A 7 -9.38 4.03 0.96
N ASN A 8 -9.21 5.28 0.53
CA ASN A 8 -9.85 5.84 -0.65
C ASN A 8 -8.81 6.44 -1.60
N GLY A 9 -8.74 5.89 -2.82
CA GLY A 9 -7.78 6.29 -3.85
C GLY A 9 -6.90 5.15 -4.34
N SER A 10 -5.96 5.48 -5.21
CA SER A 10 -4.96 4.57 -5.76
C SER A 10 -3.67 5.34 -6.13
N PHE A 11 -2.57 4.61 -6.28
CA PHE A 11 -1.32 5.13 -6.83
C PHE A 11 -1.14 4.66 -8.25
N GLU A 12 -0.90 5.58 -9.17
CA GLU A 12 -0.64 5.27 -10.57
C GLU A 12 0.79 4.82 -10.78
N PHE A 13 0.98 3.81 -11.63
CA PHE A 13 2.30 3.40 -12.09
C PHE A 13 2.73 4.21 -13.31
N SER A 14 4.00 4.57 -13.38
CA SER A 14 4.59 5.25 -14.55
C SER A 14 4.54 4.44 -15.84
N ARG A 15 4.31 3.12 -15.74
CA ARG A 15 4.03 2.21 -16.84
C ARG A 15 3.12 1.09 -16.36
N THR A 16 2.43 0.45 -17.29
CA THR A 16 1.71 -0.79 -17.02
C THR A 16 2.68 -1.89 -16.56
N LEU A 17 2.30 -2.61 -15.51
CA LEU A 17 2.97 -3.81 -15.06
C LEU A 17 2.76 -4.94 -16.06
N THR A 18 3.77 -5.79 -16.21
CA THR A 18 3.64 -7.02 -17.00
C THR A 18 2.77 -8.03 -16.26
N PRO A 19 2.16 -9.01 -16.96
CA PRO A 19 1.36 -10.04 -16.31
C PRO A 19 2.09 -10.78 -15.20
N ASN A 20 3.39 -11.05 -15.37
CA ASN A 20 4.21 -11.69 -14.33
C ASN A 20 4.41 -10.77 -13.11
N GLU A 21 4.59 -9.46 -13.32
CA GLU A 21 4.70 -8.50 -12.22
C GLU A 21 3.38 -8.38 -11.44
N ILE A 22 2.23 -8.40 -12.13
CA ILE A 22 0.91 -8.40 -11.50
C ILE A 22 0.74 -9.63 -10.60
N VAL A 23 1.05 -10.82 -11.12
CA VAL A 23 0.96 -12.07 -10.36
C VAL A 23 1.88 -12.03 -9.14
N MET A 24 3.16 -11.67 -9.32
CA MET A 24 4.12 -11.61 -8.22
C MET A 24 3.73 -10.63 -7.12
N LEU A 25 3.12 -9.49 -7.48
CA LEU A 25 2.67 -8.50 -6.50
C LEU A 25 1.49 -9.04 -5.70
N ASN A 26 0.49 -9.61 -6.36
CA ASN A 26 -0.72 -10.10 -5.70
C ASN A 26 -0.44 -11.36 -4.84
N GLU A 27 0.51 -12.21 -5.24
CA GLU A 27 0.95 -13.38 -4.46
C GLU A 27 1.50 -13.00 -3.07
N LEU A 28 1.94 -11.74 -2.87
CA LEU A 28 2.38 -11.25 -1.55
C LEU A 28 1.23 -11.26 -0.51
N ASN A 29 -0.02 -11.23 -0.96
CA ASN A 29 -1.19 -11.27 -0.07
C ASN A 29 -1.65 -12.69 0.27
N ASP A 30 -1.19 -13.71 -0.47
CA ASP A 30 -1.69 -15.09 -0.34
C ASP A 30 -0.78 -16.01 0.50
N SER A 31 0.47 -15.63 0.76
CA SER A 31 1.41 -16.52 1.44
C SER A 31 1.54 -16.24 2.95
N GLU A 32 1.34 -17.28 3.74
CA GLU A 32 1.54 -17.23 5.20
C GLU A 32 3.01 -17.07 5.59
N GLU A 33 3.94 -17.32 4.67
CA GLU A 33 5.39 -17.20 4.91
C GLU A 33 5.82 -15.75 5.20
N TRP A 34 5.03 -14.78 4.75
CA TRP A 34 5.33 -13.34 4.88
C TRP A 34 4.93 -12.75 6.23
N ARG A 35 4.21 -13.52 7.08
CA ARG A 35 3.69 -13.06 8.38
C ARG A 35 4.76 -12.83 9.46
N GLU A 36 5.97 -13.37 9.29
CA GLU A 36 7.04 -13.33 10.29
C GLU A 36 8.15 -12.30 9.97
N GLY A 37 7.91 -11.32 9.08
CA GLY A 37 8.87 -10.22 8.85
C GLY A 37 10.21 -10.68 8.25
N LYS A 38 10.20 -11.76 7.46
CA LYS A 38 11.41 -12.29 6.80
C LYS A 38 11.94 -11.29 5.77
N ASN A 39 13.23 -11.37 5.41
CA ASN A 39 13.85 -10.52 4.38
C ASN A 39 13.64 -9.00 4.53
N ASN A 40 13.58 -8.49 5.77
CA ASN A 40 13.31 -7.08 6.09
C ASN A 40 11.96 -6.57 5.56
N MET A 41 11.00 -7.46 5.34
CA MET A 41 9.60 -7.07 5.11
C MET A 41 8.97 -6.58 6.40
N PRO A 42 7.95 -5.72 6.32
CA PRO A 42 7.12 -5.40 7.47
C PRO A 42 6.39 -6.64 7.98
N ASP A 43 6.04 -6.62 9.25
CA ASP A 43 5.23 -7.68 9.85
C ASP A 43 3.78 -7.60 9.36
N GLY A 44 3.12 -8.76 9.30
CA GLY A 44 1.71 -8.86 8.89
C GLY A 44 1.52 -9.08 7.39
N TRP A 45 0.35 -8.68 6.89
CA TRP A 45 -0.05 -8.85 5.50
C TRP A 45 0.20 -7.56 4.72
N CYS A 46 0.53 -7.69 3.43
CA CYS A 46 0.86 -6.55 2.58
C CYS A 46 -0.36 -5.69 2.29
N ASP A 47 -1.53 -6.29 2.07
CA ASP A 47 -2.84 -5.67 1.81
C ASP A 47 -2.92 -4.60 0.70
N TRP A 48 -1.81 -4.33 0.02
CA TRP A 48 -1.74 -3.63 -1.25
C TRP A 48 -1.91 -4.62 -2.41
N GLU A 49 -2.75 -4.27 -3.38
CA GLU A 49 -2.98 -5.02 -4.61
C GLU A 49 -2.90 -4.10 -5.84
N THR A 50 -2.65 -4.70 -7.00
CA THR A 50 -2.83 -3.99 -8.27
C THR A 50 -4.20 -4.25 -8.86
N ASN A 51 -4.71 -3.32 -9.67
CA ASN A 51 -5.84 -3.62 -10.54
C ASN A 51 -5.48 -4.68 -11.62
N PRO A 52 -6.47 -5.36 -12.22
CA PRO A 52 -6.25 -6.38 -13.24
C PRO A 52 -5.45 -5.87 -14.46
N GLU A 53 -5.55 -4.58 -14.75
CA GLU A 53 -4.86 -3.92 -15.85
C GLU A 53 -3.38 -3.64 -15.55
N GLY A 54 -2.94 -3.75 -14.28
CA GLY A 54 -1.56 -3.47 -13.89
C GLY A 54 -1.19 -2.00 -13.96
N THR A 55 -2.13 -1.08 -13.76
CA THR A 55 -1.96 0.37 -13.94
C THR A 55 -1.93 1.15 -12.64
N GLU A 56 -2.50 0.60 -11.56
CA GLU A 56 -2.57 1.26 -10.26
C GLU A 56 -2.35 0.29 -9.09
N LEU A 57 -1.85 0.82 -7.98
CA LEU A 57 -1.77 0.16 -6.68
C LEU A 57 -2.88 0.71 -5.77
N ARG A 58 -3.62 -0.16 -5.08
CA ARG A 58 -4.67 0.22 -4.15
C ARG A 58 -4.72 -0.75 -2.97
N HIS A 59 -5.41 -0.35 -1.91
CA HIS A 59 -5.69 -1.25 -0.80
C HIS A 59 -6.69 -2.32 -1.24
N ASN A 60 -6.49 -3.57 -0.80
CA ASN A 60 -7.32 -4.72 -1.16
C ASN A 60 -8.67 -4.78 -0.41
N GLY A 61 -8.90 -3.87 0.54
CA GLY A 61 -10.13 -3.82 1.34
C GLY A 61 -10.12 -4.71 2.59
N ALA A 62 -8.96 -5.20 3.03
CA ALA A 62 -8.82 -5.90 4.30
C ALA A 62 -9.31 -5.03 5.49
N GLU A 63 -9.93 -5.65 6.49
CA GLU A 63 -10.51 -4.93 7.63
C GLU A 63 -9.43 -4.17 8.44
N LYS A 64 -8.25 -4.78 8.58
CA LYS A 64 -7.14 -4.27 9.38
C LYS A 64 -5.89 -4.22 8.53
N PHE A 65 -5.27 -3.05 8.47
CA PHE A 65 -4.00 -2.89 7.79
C PHE A 65 -2.98 -2.17 8.66
N TYR A 66 -2.12 -2.95 9.31
CA TYR A 66 -0.99 -2.44 10.08
C TYR A 66 0.21 -2.20 9.16
N HIS A 67 1.07 -1.24 9.51
CA HIS A 67 2.31 -0.97 8.80
C HIS A 67 2.15 -0.64 7.30
N TYR A 68 1.04 -0.03 6.92
CA TYR A 68 0.71 0.27 5.53
C TYR A 68 1.75 1.17 4.85
N VAL A 69 2.37 2.11 5.59
CA VAL A 69 3.46 2.96 5.08
C VAL A 69 4.73 2.15 4.87
N GLU A 70 5.12 1.33 5.84
CA GLU A 70 6.32 0.49 5.77
C GLU A 70 6.21 -0.53 4.62
N TRP A 71 5.01 -1.05 4.36
CA TRP A 71 4.74 -1.90 3.19
C TRP A 71 4.92 -1.14 1.87
N LEU A 72 4.42 0.09 1.75
CA LEU A 72 4.65 0.91 0.56
C LEU A 72 6.14 1.17 0.33
N GLU A 73 6.87 1.56 1.37
CA GLU A 73 8.31 1.79 1.30
C GLU A 73 9.07 0.52 0.89
N TRP A 74 8.67 -0.62 1.45
CA TRP A 74 9.25 -1.91 1.13
C TRP A 74 9.00 -2.32 -0.32
N LEU A 75 7.74 -2.20 -0.79
CA LEU A 75 7.37 -2.48 -2.18
C LEU A 75 8.13 -1.58 -3.15
N ILE A 76 8.22 -0.29 -2.85
CA ILE A 76 9.00 0.65 -3.65
C ILE A 76 10.45 0.20 -3.75
N ARG A 77 11.09 -0.11 -2.62
CA ARG A 77 12.51 -0.47 -2.58
C ARG A 77 12.81 -1.80 -3.25
N ASN A 78 12.01 -2.82 -3.00
CA ASN A 78 12.32 -4.21 -3.35
C ASN A 78 11.61 -4.68 -4.62
N PHE A 79 10.44 -4.12 -4.91
CA PHE A 79 9.63 -4.54 -6.05
C PHE A 79 9.69 -3.54 -7.21
N PHE A 80 9.35 -2.26 -6.97
CA PHE A 80 9.16 -1.28 -8.05
C PHE A 80 10.47 -0.64 -8.55
N LYS A 81 11.35 -0.18 -7.66
CA LYS A 81 12.63 0.43 -8.04
C LYS A 81 13.51 -0.49 -8.90
N PRO A 82 13.71 -1.78 -8.56
CA PRO A 82 14.51 -2.69 -9.39
C PRO A 82 13.92 -2.92 -10.79
N LYS A 83 12.62 -2.70 -10.96
CA LYS A 83 11.87 -2.86 -12.22
C LYS A 83 11.67 -1.55 -12.99
N GLY A 84 12.23 -0.45 -12.48
CA GLY A 84 12.11 0.88 -13.10
C GLY A 84 10.69 1.44 -13.09
N VAL A 85 9.85 1.04 -12.15
CA VAL A 85 8.47 1.54 -12.00
C VAL A 85 8.45 2.67 -10.97
N VAL A 86 7.77 3.77 -11.30
CA VAL A 86 7.56 4.91 -10.40
C VAL A 86 6.10 5.00 -10.01
N LEU A 87 5.83 5.16 -8.72
CA LEU A 87 4.50 5.36 -8.17
C LEU A 87 4.28 6.85 -7.91
N ASN A 88 3.07 7.32 -8.24
CA ASN A 88 2.58 8.65 -7.89
C ASN A 88 1.11 8.59 -7.51
N GLY A 89 0.66 9.47 -6.64
CA GLY A 89 -0.75 9.62 -6.30
C GLY A 89 -0.96 9.87 -4.82
N GLU A 90 -2.22 9.81 -4.42
CA GLU A 90 -2.63 10.05 -3.06
C GLU A 90 -3.77 9.12 -2.66
N ILE A 91 -3.73 8.65 -1.42
CA ILE A 91 -4.74 7.79 -0.82
C ILE A 91 -5.10 8.37 0.53
N GLU A 92 -6.37 8.68 0.72
CA GLU A 92 -6.91 9.06 2.03
C GLU A 92 -7.16 7.81 2.87
N TRP A 93 -6.91 7.88 4.17
CA TRP A 93 -7.33 6.84 5.12
C TRP A 93 -8.22 7.41 6.21
N ASP A 94 -9.15 6.57 6.68
CA ASP A 94 -10.07 6.86 7.77
C ASP A 94 -10.18 5.63 8.68
N GLY A 95 -9.64 5.74 9.89
CA GLY A 95 -9.72 4.73 10.94
C GLY A 95 -10.92 4.94 11.85
N GLU A 96 -11.17 4.01 12.79
CA GLU A 96 -12.37 4.08 13.65
C GLU A 96 -12.43 5.30 14.59
N ASP A 97 -11.29 5.89 14.94
CA ASP A 97 -11.24 7.12 15.72
C ASP A 97 -11.33 8.33 14.78
N ARG A 98 -12.16 9.33 15.15
CA ARG A 98 -12.34 10.56 14.35
C ARG A 98 -11.05 11.36 14.13
N SER A 99 -10.01 11.08 14.92
CA SER A 99 -8.67 11.67 14.76
C SER A 99 -7.68 10.76 14.00
N ASP A 100 -8.06 9.52 13.68
CA ASP A 100 -7.27 8.57 12.91
C ASP A 100 -7.59 8.67 11.41
N ILE A 101 -7.55 9.90 10.90
CA ILE A 101 -7.72 10.22 9.50
C ILE A 101 -6.40 10.73 8.93
N GLY A 102 -6.22 10.63 7.63
CA GLY A 102 -5.08 11.27 6.97
C GLY A 102 -4.96 10.95 5.49
N ILE A 103 -3.81 11.32 4.93
CA ILE A 103 -3.50 11.13 3.50
C ILE A 103 -2.07 10.61 3.31
N ILE A 104 -1.93 9.55 2.53
CA ILE A 104 -0.65 9.03 2.04
C ILE A 104 -0.44 9.64 0.68
N ILE A 105 0.68 10.32 0.50
CA ILE A 105 1.08 10.91 -0.77
C ILE A 105 2.33 10.18 -1.22
N ILE A 106 2.33 9.67 -2.44
CA ILE A 106 3.53 9.16 -3.09
C ILE A 106 3.88 10.08 -4.24
N LYS A 107 5.12 10.55 -4.26
CA LYS A 107 5.67 11.32 -5.37
C LYS A 107 7.04 10.79 -5.73
N ASP A 108 7.21 10.37 -6.97
CA ASP A 108 8.46 9.84 -7.49
C ASP A 108 9.07 8.75 -6.59
N ASN A 109 8.23 7.79 -6.15
CA ASN A 109 8.63 6.72 -5.20
C ASN A 109 9.06 7.20 -3.80
N VAL A 110 8.67 8.42 -3.39
CA VAL A 110 8.85 8.93 -2.03
C VAL A 110 7.49 8.94 -1.35
N VAL A 111 7.38 8.24 -0.22
CA VAL A 111 6.14 8.13 0.56
C VAL A 111 6.13 9.21 1.65
N GLU A 112 5.01 9.91 1.78
CA GLU A 112 4.75 10.87 2.86
C GLU A 112 3.35 10.61 3.42
N ALA A 113 3.24 10.29 4.70
CA ALA A 113 1.95 10.12 5.37
C ALA A 113 1.67 11.33 6.28
N LYS A 114 0.51 11.97 6.11
CA LYS A 114 0.06 13.12 6.89
C LYS A 114 -1.20 12.78 7.64
N ARG A 115 -1.16 12.89 8.97
CA ARG A 115 -2.36 12.79 9.81
C ARG A 115 -3.20 14.05 9.67
N GLY A 116 -4.50 13.87 9.49
CA GLY A 116 -5.49 14.94 9.55
C GLY A 116 -5.99 15.17 10.98
N HIS A 117 -6.60 16.33 11.20
CA HIS A 117 -7.32 16.64 12.42
C HIS A 117 -8.58 17.45 12.07
N ILE A 118 -9.65 17.24 12.83
CA ILE A 118 -10.93 17.95 12.64
C ILE A 118 -10.97 19.16 13.59
N GLU A 119 -11.16 20.37 13.06
CA GLU A 119 -11.38 21.59 13.84
C GLU A 119 -12.86 22.04 13.74
N TYR A 120 -13.41 22.55 14.84
CA TYR A 120 -14.80 23.02 14.97
C TYR A 120 -14.87 24.53 15.20
#